data_AF-T2JMI7-F1
#
_entry.id   AF-T2JMI7-F1
#
_cell.length_a   1.000
_cell.length_b   1.000
_cell.length_c   1.000
_cell.angle_alpha   90.00
_cell.angle_beta   90.00
_cell.angle_gamma   90.00
#
_symmetry.space_group_name_H-M   'P 1'
#
loop_
_entity.id
_entity.type
_entity.pdbx_description
1 polymer ?
#
loop_
_entity_poly.entity_id
_entity_poly.type
_entity_poly.pdbx_seq_one_letter_code
_entity_poly.pdbx_strand_id
1 'polypeptide(L)'
;MQYWEAEKDRNRNHWRAEIQSFRTQLRKYLTTNLQIYLIEELDNIYDDALEYVQEKTGFTIDFPEQCPYSFEELLNKKWLPSQD
;
A
#
# COMPACT_ATOMS: atom_id res chain seq x y z
N MET A 1 4.60 8.93 28.68
CA MET A 1 4.31 7.66 27.98
C MET A 1 3.16 7.76 26.98
N GLN A 2 2.16 8.63 27.16
CA GLN A 2 0.99 8.71 26.23
C GLN A 2 1.23 9.39 24.87
N TYR A 3 2.30 10.18 24.72
CA TYR A 3 2.56 10.90 23.46
C TYR A 3 2.84 9.96 22.29
N TRP A 4 3.58 8.88 22.52
CA TRP A 4 3.99 7.95 21.47
C TRP A 4 2.83 7.09 20.96
N GLU A 5 1.91 6.70 21.85
CA GLU A 5 0.70 5.96 21.49
C GLU A 5 -0.25 6.83 20.65
N ALA A 6 -0.47 8.08 21.07
CA ALA A 6 -1.29 9.02 20.32
C ALA A 6 -0.69 9.35 18.94
N GLU A 7 0.63 9.51 18.84
CA GLU A 7 1.31 9.78 17.57
C GLU A 7 1.29 8.55 16.65
N LYS A 8 1.40 7.34 17.20
CA LYS A 8 1.22 6.08 16.46
C LYS A 8 -0.17 6.00 15.83
N ASP A 9 -1.21 6.30 16.60
CA ASP A 9 -2.60 6.27 16.10
C ASP A 9 -2.85 7.36 15.06
N ARG A 10 -2.32 8.57 15.28
CA ARG A 10 -2.40 9.68 14.33
C ARG A 10 -1.72 9.32 13.01
N ASN A 11 -0.51 8.77 13.05
CA ASN A 11 0.22 8.33 11.87
C ASN A 11 -0.52 7.20 11.14
N ARG A 12 -1.05 6.22 11.88
CA ARG A 12 -1.89 5.15 11.31
C ARG A 12 -3.09 5.73 10.56
N ASN A 13 -3.82 6.67 11.16
CA ASN A 13 -4.99 7.29 10.53
C ASN A 13 -4.60 8.15 9.33
N HIS A 14 -3.46 8.84 9.37
CA HIS A 14 -2.93 9.61 8.25
C HIS A 14 -2.65 8.71 7.04
N TRP A 15 -1.90 7.62 7.22
CA TRP A 15 -1.63 6.65 6.15
C TRP A 15 -2.91 6.02 5.59
N ARG A 16 -3.90 5.71 6.43
CA ARG A 16 -5.21 5.21 5.98
C ARG A 16 -5.92 6.22 5.07
N ALA A 17 -5.89 7.50 5.41
CA ALA A 17 -6.48 8.56 4.59
C ALA A 17 -5.74 8.73 3.25
N GLU A 18 -4.40 8.65 3.25
CA GLU A 18 -3.60 8.69 2.01
C GLU A 18 -3.92 7.52 1.08
N ILE A 19 -3.93 6.29 1.59
CA ILE A 19 -4.30 5.09 0.82
C ILE A 19 -5.70 5.26 0.20
N GLN A 20 -6.66 5.78 0.97
CA GLN A 20 -8.01 6.02 0.48
C GLN A 20 -8.06 7.12 -0.61
N SER A 21 -7.22 8.14 -0.51
CA SER A 21 -7.06 9.17 -1.54
C SER A 21 -6.49 8.56 -2.83
N PHE A 22 -5.41 7.78 -2.75
CA PHE A 22 -4.81 7.13 -3.92
C PHE A 22 -5.80 6.19 -4.61
N ARG A 23 -6.51 5.33 -3.88
CA ARG A 23 -7.57 4.49 -4.46
C ARG A 23 -8.71 5.27 -5.10
N THR A 24 -9.02 6.45 -4.56
CA THR A 24 -10.02 7.34 -5.16
C THR A 24 -9.55 7.90 -6.49
N GLN A 25 -8.28 8.30 -6.57
CA GLN A 25 -7.67 8.77 -7.81
C GLN A 25 -7.58 7.62 -8.83
N LEU A 26 -7.05 6.47 -8.45
CA LEU A 26 -6.96 5.28 -9.30
C LEU A 26 -8.31 4.91 -9.91
N ARG A 27 -9.38 4.83 -9.11
CA ARG A 27 -10.73 4.53 -9.63
C ARG A 27 -11.28 5.57 -10.60
N LYS A 28 -10.81 6.81 -10.55
CA LYS A 28 -11.23 7.87 -11.47
C LYS A 28 -10.58 7.74 -12.85
N TYR A 29 -9.39 7.12 -12.91
CA TYR A 29 -8.56 7.07 -14.10
C TYR A 29 -8.39 5.65 -14.68
N LEU A 30 -8.66 4.60 -13.90
CA LEU A 30 -8.55 3.20 -14.35
C LEU A 30 -9.67 2.83 -15.33
N THR A 31 -9.32 2.81 -16.61
CA THR A 31 -10.10 2.19 -17.69
C THR A 31 -9.77 0.68 -17.77
N THR A 32 -10.57 -0.09 -18.51
CA THR A 32 -10.35 -1.55 -18.66
C THR A 32 -8.95 -1.88 -19.20
N ASN A 33 -8.46 -1.16 -20.20
CA ASN A 33 -7.13 -1.40 -20.76
C ASN A 33 -6.02 -1.06 -19.77
N LEU A 34 -6.19 0.02 -18.99
CA LEU A 34 -5.22 0.40 -17.97
C LEU A 34 -5.22 -0.58 -16.79
N GLN A 35 -6.35 -1.21 -16.47
CA GLN A 35 -6.40 -2.27 -15.46
C GLN A 35 -5.61 -3.50 -15.90
N ILE A 36 -5.74 -3.93 -17.17
CA ILE A 36 -4.97 -5.06 -17.70
C ILE A 36 -3.47 -4.77 -17.60
N TYR A 37 -3.03 -3.61 -18.09
CA TYR A 37 -1.63 -3.20 -18.00
C TYR A 37 -1.14 -3.12 -16.54
N LEU A 38 -1.96 -2.60 -15.62
CA LEU A 38 -1.60 -2.53 -14.21
C LEU A 38 -1.45 -3.91 -13.57
N ILE A 39 -2.21 -4.92 -14.01
CA ILE A 39 -2.06 -6.30 -13.56
C ILE A 39 -0.73 -6.89 -14.07
N GLU A 40 -0.39 -6.64 -15.33
CA GLU A 40 0.87 -7.10 -15.94
C GLU A 40 2.11 -6.48 -15.27
N GLU A 41 2.01 -5.23 -14.84
CA GLU A 41 3.10 -4.49 -14.18
C GLU A 41 3.09 -4.59 -12.65
N LEU A 42 2.16 -5.34 -12.05
CA LEU A 42 1.98 -5.32 -10.59
C LEU A 42 3.21 -5.82 -9.84
N ASP A 43 3.89 -6.84 -10.37
CA ASP A 43 5.12 -7.39 -9.79
C ASP A 43 6.25 -6.36 -9.82
N ASN A 44 6.47 -5.68 -10.95
CA ASN A 44 7.47 -4.62 -11.06
C ASN A 44 7.19 -3.46 -10.09
N ILE A 45 5.91 -3.06 -9.97
CA ILE A 45 5.49 -2.01 -9.03
C ILE A 45 5.74 -2.43 -7.58
N TYR A 46 5.54 -3.71 -7.26
CA TYR A 46 5.81 -4.24 -5.93
C TYR A 46 7.30 -4.26 -5.63
N ASP A 47 8.13 -4.70 -6.58
CA ASP A 47 9.59 -4.75 -6.42
C ASP A 47 10.15 -3.34 -6.17
N ASP A 48 9.73 -2.34 -6.96
CA ASP A 48 10.10 -0.93 -6.74
C ASP A 48 9.69 -0.44 -5.34
N ALA A 49 8.48 -0.80 -4.90
CA ALA A 49 7.98 -0.43 -3.58
C ALA A 49 8.75 -1.12 -2.44
N LEU A 50 9.12 -2.38 -2.63
CA LEU A 50 9.89 -3.20 -1.71
C LEU A 50 11.30 -2.61 -1.51
N GLU A 51 12.00 -2.31 -2.60
CA GLU A 51 13.33 -1.67 -2.56
C GLU A 51 13.28 -0.34 -1.81
N TYR A 52 12.27 0.49 -2.10
CA TYR A 52 12.10 1.77 -1.42
C TYR A 52 11.88 1.62 0.09
N VAL A 53 11.02 0.70 0.54
CA VAL A 53 10.76 0.52 1.98
C VAL A 53 11.92 -0.15 2.70
N GLN A 54 12.67 -1.02 2.03
CA GLN A 54 13.89 -1.61 2.56
C GLN A 54 14.95 -0.54 2.84
N GLU A 55 15.21 0.34 1.87
CA GLU A 55 16.12 1.48 2.04
C GLU A 55 15.64 2.41 3.17
N LYS A 56 14.35 2.76 3.18
CA LYS A 56 13.76 3.64 4.19
C LYS A 56 13.84 3.08 5.61
N THR A 57 13.84 1.76 5.76
CA THR A 57 13.92 1.08 7.06
C THR A 57 15.33 0.64 7.42
N GLY A 58 16.31 0.89 6.54
CA GLY A 58 17.68 0.43 6.72
C GLY A 58 17.77 -1.09 6.82
N PHE A 59 16.91 -1.81 6.10
CA PHE A 59 16.87 -3.29 6.06
C PHE A 59 16.65 -3.95 7.43
N THR A 60 16.03 -3.23 8.37
CA THR A 60 15.76 -3.76 9.73
C THR A 60 14.47 -4.56 9.84
N ILE A 61 13.62 -4.49 8.82
CA ILE A 61 12.33 -5.19 8.75
C ILE A 61 12.40 -6.19 7.61
N ASP A 62 11.94 -7.41 7.89
CA ASP A 62 11.79 -8.45 6.88
C ASP A 62 10.43 -8.29 6.18
N PHE A 63 10.47 -8.02 4.89
CA PHE A 63 9.31 -7.80 4.05
C PHE A 63 9.13 -8.99 3.10
N PRO A 64 7.89 -9.37 2.75
CA PRO A 64 7.69 -10.49 1.85
C PRO A 64 8.27 -10.18 0.46
N GLU A 65 8.99 -11.14 -0.13
CA GLU A 65 9.60 -10.99 -1.46
C GLU A 65 8.56 -10.88 -2.59
N GLN A 66 7.34 -11.36 -2.36
CA GLN A 66 6.23 -11.27 -3.31
C GLN A 66 5.07 -10.49 -2.69
N CYS A 67 4.30 -9.80 -3.53
CA CYS A 67 3.14 -9.03 -3.07
C CYS A 67 2.15 -9.96 -2.33
N PRO A 68 1.88 -9.72 -1.03
CA PRO A 68 0.98 -10.58 -0.26
C PRO A 68 -0.51 -10.27 -0.54
N TYR A 69 -0.80 -9.31 -1.41
CA TYR A 69 -2.15 -8.79 -1.65
C TYR A 69 -2.57 -9.01 -3.09
N SER A 70 -3.83 -9.38 -3.29
CA SER A 70 -4.39 -9.46 -4.63
C SER A 70 -4.65 -8.08 -5.23
N PHE A 71 -4.67 -8.01 -6.57
CA PHE A 71 -5.04 -6.81 -7.31
C PHE A 71 -6.40 -6.22 -6.85
N GLU A 72 -7.37 -7.09 -6.60
CA GLU A 72 -8.71 -6.71 -6.14
C GLU A 72 -8.68 -6.05 -4.76
N GLU A 73 -7.88 -6.58 -3.84
CA GLU A 73 -7.66 -6.02 -2.50
C GLU A 73 -6.95 -4.66 -2.56
N LEU A 74 -5.93 -4.52 -3.40
CA LEU A 74 -5.18 -3.28 -3.58
C LEU A 74 -6.10 -2.14 -4.07
N LEU A 75 -7.06 -2.42 -4.95
CA LEU A 75 -8.00 -1.42 -5.47
C LEU A 75 -9.27 -1.24 -4.62
N ASN A 76 -9.56 -2.15 -3.70
CA ASN A 76 -10.76 -2.09 -2.87
C ASN A 76 -10.68 -0.97 -1.82
N LYS A 77 -11.49 0.08 -2.00
CA LYS A 77 -11.57 1.24 -1.09
C LYS A 77 -11.89 0.90 0.36
N LYS A 78 -12.61 -0.18 0.62
CA LYS A 78 -13.06 -0.57 1.97
C LYS A 78 -12.13 -1.58 2.64
N TRP A 79 -11.13 -2.07 1.91
CA TRP A 79 -10.24 -3.11 2.39
C TRP A 79 -8.93 -2.51 2.89
N LEU A 80 -8.47 -2.96 4.04
CA LEU A 80 -7.12 -2.73 4.56
C LEU A 80 -6.67 -4.05 5.18
N PRO A 81 -5.39 -4.42 5.07
CA PRO A 81 -4.90 -5.63 5.71
C PRO A 81 -5.12 -5.53 7.22
N SER A 82 -5.76 -6.55 7.80
CA SER A 82 -5.83 -6.68 9.25
C SER A 82 -4.42 -6.83 9.78
N GLN A 83 -4.14 -6.13 10.88
CA GLN A 83 -2.91 -6.32 11.63
C GLN A 83 -3.21 -7.48 12.58
N ASP A 84 -2.76 -8.68 12.24
CA ASP A 84 -2.49 -9.67 13.27
C ASP A 84 -1.19 -9.29 13.99
#